data_AF-X1H787-F1
#
_entry.id   AF-X1H787-F1
#
_cell.length_a   1.000
_cell.length_b   1.000
_cell.length_c   1.000
_cell.angle_alpha   90.00
_cell.angle_beta   90.00
_cell.angle_gamma   90.00
#
_symmetry.space_group_name_H-M   'P 1'
#
loop_
_entity.id
_entity.type
_entity.pdbx_description
1 polymer ?
#
loop_
_entity_poly.entity_id
_entity_poly.type
_entity_poly.pdbx_seq_one_letter_code
_entity_poly.pdbx_strand_id
1 'polypeptide(L)' 'MKEIHVTFAGVEKAPDGQFSIIYIPGNRQILLPGKRYKIVIDGLSYDESKPKSPGVNSR' A
#
# COMPACT_ATOMS: atom_id res chain seq x y z
N MET A 1 12.68 -6.17 -14.84
CA MET A 1 11.41 -6.65 -14.21
C MET A 1 10.31 -5.71 -14.67
N LYS A 2 9.18 -6.20 -15.17
CA LYS A 2 8.10 -5.30 -15.66
C LYS A 2 7.33 -4.74 -14.46
N GLU A 3 7.11 -3.43 -14.45
CA GLU A 3 6.29 -2.75 -13.45
C GLU A 3 4.84 -2.67 -13.92
N ILE A 4 3.92 -2.84 -12.97
CA ILE A 4 2.48 -2.74 -13.17
C ILE A 4 1.97 -1.66 -12.24
N HIS A 5 1.51 -0.57 -12.82
CA HIS A 5 0.94 0.55 -12.10
C HIS A 5 -0.55 0.32 -11.84
N VAL A 6 -0.94 0.50 -10.58
CA VAL A 6 -2.33 0.43 -10.12
C VAL A 6 -2.62 1.68 -9.31
N THR A 7 -3.88 2.15 -9.34
CA THR A 7 -4.28 3.36 -8.61
C THR A 7 -4.81 2.98 -7.24
N PHE A 8 -4.36 3.68 -6.19
CA PHE A 8 -4.92 3.54 -4.85
C PHE A 8 -6.40 3.93 -4.84
N ALA A 9 -7.25 3.07 -4.25
CA ALA A 9 -8.69 3.30 -4.15
C ALA A 9 -9.17 3.46 -2.70
N GLY A 10 -8.45 2.93 -1.73
CA GLY A 10 -8.79 3.09 -0.32
C GLY A 10 -8.18 2.03 0.58
N VAL A 11 -8.62 2.05 1.84
CA VAL A 11 -8.30 1.01 2.83
C VAL A 11 -9.58 0.41 3.40
N GLU A 12 -9.57 -0.88 3.70
CA GLU A 12 -10.64 -1.57 4.42
C GLU A 12 -10.10 -2.33 5.62
N LYS A 13 -10.94 -2.50 6.64
CA LYS A 13 -10.58 -3.30 7.82
C LYS A 13 -10.79 -4.77 7.49
N ALA A 14 -9.70 -5.53 7.52
CA ALA A 14 -9.71 -6.97 7.31
C ALA A 14 -10.31 -7.69 8.55
N PRO A 15 -10.80 -8.93 8.39
CA PRO A 15 -11.40 -9.71 9.47
C PRO A 15 -10.47 -9.96 10.66
N ASP A 16 -9.16 -9.95 10.44
CA ASP A 16 -8.12 -10.11 11.45
C ASP A 16 -7.79 -8.80 12.20
N GLY A 17 -8.52 -7.72 11.89
CA GLY A 17 -8.32 -6.40 12.48
C GLY A 17 -7.25 -5.55 11.82
N GLN A 18 -6.54 -6.06 10.81
CA GLN A 18 -5.55 -5.29 10.04
C GLN A 18 -6.23 -4.42 8.97
N PHE A 19 -5.45 -3.57 8.31
CA PHE A 19 -5.92 -2.80 7.16
C PHE A 19 -5.43 -3.42 5.86
N SER A 20 -6.36 -3.58 4.91
CA SER A 20 -6.06 -3.99 3.53
C SER A 20 -6.11 -2.78 2.61
N ILE A 21 -5.22 -2.76 1.61
CA ILE A 21 -5.20 -1.73 0.56
C ILE A 21 -6.07 -2.21 -0.60
N ILE A 22 -7.03 -1.38 -1.00
CA ILE A 22 -7.82 -1.58 -2.21
C ILE A 22 -7.17 -0.75 -3.33
N TYR A 23 -6.94 -1.38 -4.48
CA TYR A 23 -6.37 -0.72 -5.66
C TYR A 23 -7.10 -1.13 -6.93
N ILE A 24 -7.12 -0.24 -7.91
CA ILE A 24 -7.78 -0.45 -9.22
C ILE A 24 -6.69 -0.52 -10.29
N PRO A 25 -6.63 -1.58 -11.11
CA PRO A 25 -5.72 -1.61 -12.24
C PRO A 25 -6.17 -0.59 -13.29
N GLY A 26 -5.27 0.32 -13.67
CA GLY A 26 -5.60 1.37 -14.65
C GLY A 26 -5.90 0.84 -16.06
N ASN A 27 -5.36 -0.33 -16.41
CA ASN A 27 -5.59 -1.02 -17.68
C ASN A 27 -5.51 -2.55 -17.48
N ARG A 28 -6.13 -3.34 -18.37
CA ARG A 28 -5.97 -4.80 -18.40
C ARG A 28 -4.50 -5.17 -18.64
N GLN A 29 -3.89 -5.87 -17.69
CA GLN A 29 -2.52 -6.37 -17.80
C GLN A 29 -2.52 -7.88 -18.06
N ILE A 30 -1.75 -8.31 -19.07
CA ILE A 30 -1.52 -9.74 -19.34
C ILE A 30 -0.29 -10.17 -18.53
N LEU A 31 -0.48 -11.17 -17.66
CA LEU A 31 0.59 -11.79 -16.88
C LEU A 31 1.01 -13.10 -17.55
N LEU A 32 2.32 -13.30 -17.70
CA LEU A 32 2.89 -14.52 -18.26
C LEU A 32 3.31 -15.45 -17.12
N PRO A 33 2.97 -16.76 -17.19
CA PRO A 33 3.39 -17.73 -16.18
C PRO A 33 4.89 -17.73 -15.95
N GLY A 34 5.30 -17.85 -14.69
CA GLY A 34 6.72 -17.91 -14.30
C GLY A 34 7.49 -16.59 -14.39
N LYS A 35 6.85 -15.47 -14.78
CA LYS A 35 7.47 -14.15 -14.78
C LYS A 35 7.20 -13.41 -13.46
N ARG A 36 8.21 -12.68 -12.99
CA ARG A 36 8.09 -11.76 -11.86
C ARG A 36 7.70 -10.37 -12.34
N TYR A 37 6.75 -9.77 -11.64
CA TYR A 37 6.25 -8.42 -11.86
C TYR A 37 6.35 -7.64 -10.55
N LYS A 38 6.58 -6.34 -10.65
CA LYS A 38 6.51 -5.42 -9.51
C LYS A 38 5.24 -4.60 -9.63
N ILE A 39 4.40 -4.65 -8.60
CA ILE A 39 3.21 -3.80 -8.52
C ILE A 39 3.63 -2.49 -7.87
N VAL A 40 3.31 -1.38 -8.53
CA VAL A 40 3.51 -0.02 -8.04
C VAL A 40 2.13 0.57 -7.82
N ILE A 41 1.84 1.00 -6.59
CA ILE A 41 0.57 1.63 -6.24
C ILE A 41 0.75 3.13 -6.30
N ASP A 42 0.15 3.76 -7.30
CA ASP A 42 0.18 5.20 -7.50
C ASP A 42 -0.85 5.88 -6.58
N GLY A 43 -0.47 7.03 -6.02
CA GLY A 43 -1.34 7.83 -5.15
C GLY A 43 -1.31 7.43 -3.66
N LEU A 44 -0.51 6.43 -3.29
CA LEU A 44 -0.24 6.10 -1.88
C LEU A 44 1.18 6.52 -1.50
N SER A 45 1.30 7.54 -0.65
CA SER A 45 2.56 7.93 -0.02
C SER A 45 2.59 7.44 1.42
N TYR A 46 3.61 6.66 1.77
CA TYR A 46 3.90 6.33 3.16
C TYR A 46 4.69 7.48 3.77
N ASP A 47 4.11 8.15 4.76
CA ASP A 47 4.83 9.07 5.64
C ASP A 47 5.06 8.36 6.97
N GLU A 48 6.33 8.20 7.37
CA GLU A 48 6.66 7.76 8.72
C GLU A 48 6.32 8.89 9.69
N SER A 49 5.05 9.00 10.04
CA SER A 49 4.65 9.85 11.16
C SER A 49 5.32 9.27 12.41
N LYS A 50 6.49 9.79 12.78
CA LYS A 50 7.14 9.45 14.04
C LYS A 50 6.10 9.72 15.12
N PRO A 51 5.62 8.69 15.85
CA PRO A 51 4.73 8.95 16.95
C PRO A 51 5.49 9.88 17.89
N LYS A 52 4.94 11.06 18.15
CA LYS A 52 5.50 11.95 19.17
C LYS A 52 5.49 11.14 20.45
N SER A 53 6.67 10.70 20.90
CA SER A 53 6.82 10.01 22.17
C SER A 53 6.01 10.78 23.21
N PRO A 54 5.18 10.12 24.02
CA PRO A 54 4.54 10.80 25.14
C PRO A 54 5.68 11.36 25.98
N GLY A 55 5.77 12.69 26.02
CA GLY A 55 6.80 13.38 26.79
C GLY A 55 6.76 12.81 28.20
N VAL A 56 7.89 12.26 28.64
CA VAL A 56 8.15 11.96 30.03
C VAL A 56 7.94 13.27 30.78
N ASN A 57 6.81 13.39 31.48
CA ASN A 57 6.58 14.45 32.45
C ASN A 57 7.52 14.19 33.63
N SER A 58 8.73 14.74 33.54
CA SER A 58 9.60 14.92 34.71
C SER A 58 9.14 16.18 35.44
N ARG A 59 8.33 16.01 36.48
CA ARG A 59 8.22 16.94 37.61
C ARG A 59 8.09 16.14 38.89
#